data_AF-A0A0Q5UTZ4-F1
#
_entry.id   AF-A0A0Q5UTZ4-F1
#
_cell.length_a   1.000
_cell.length_b   1.000
_cell.length_c   1.000
_cell.angle_alpha   90.00
_cell.angle_beta   90.00
_cell.angle_gamma   90.00
#
_symmetry.space_group_name_H-M   'P 1'
#
loop_
_entity.id
_entity.type
_entity.pdbx_description
1 polymer ?
#
loop_
_entity_poly.entity_id
_entity_poly.type
_entity_poly.pdbx_seq_one_letter_code
_entity_poly.pdbx_strand_id
1 'polypeptide(L)'
;MAAFRSLLHIAAAAVAIVAATGSSASEGESQPAMDATFVAMPELVVPIIDGDRADGRLKIKIVLRAADVTAAARLKAAIPSLRESALASASEFARLRASPYKPVDVARLAQDMTRVLRGRNPDVASVLVVEVSARPA
;
A
#
# COMPACT_ATOMS: atom_id res chain seq x y z
N MET A 1 59.41 28.00 32.07
CA MET A 1 59.22 29.47 32.08
C MET A 1 59.17 29.94 30.64
N ALA A 2 58.06 30.60 30.27
CA ALA A 2 57.82 31.58 29.18
C ALA A 2 58.64 31.49 27.87
N ALA A 3 58.09 31.63 26.66
CA ALA A 3 56.95 32.46 26.29
C ALA A 3 56.39 32.02 24.92
N PHE A 4 55.07 31.84 24.86
CA PHE A 4 54.29 31.96 23.63
C PHE A 4 54.21 33.45 23.25
N ARG A 5 54.56 33.82 22.02
CA ARG A 5 54.33 35.18 21.48
C ARG A 5 53.53 35.07 20.20
N SER A 6 52.30 35.57 20.28
CA SER A 6 51.37 35.81 19.18
C SER A 6 51.91 36.80 18.16
N LEU A 7 51.53 36.61 16.89
CA LEU A 7 51.31 37.71 15.96
C LEU A 7 50.05 37.40 15.11
N LEU A 8 49.03 38.18 15.46
CA LEU A 8 47.79 38.49 14.76
C LEU A 8 48.08 38.95 13.32
N HIS A 9 47.16 38.81 12.37
CA HIS A 9 46.57 39.91 11.56
C HIS A 9 45.43 39.37 10.67
N ILE A 10 44.17 39.74 11.03
CA ILE A 10 43.15 40.43 10.21
C ILE A 10 42.78 39.81 8.84
N ALA A 11 41.54 39.70 8.37
CA ALA A 11 40.16 39.81 8.82
C ALA A 11 39.30 39.52 7.57
N ALA A 12 38.04 39.12 7.75
CA ALA A 12 36.87 39.69 7.07
C ALA A 12 35.70 38.70 7.10
N ALA A 13 34.59 39.17 7.65
CA ALA A 13 33.32 38.50 7.73
C ALA A 13 32.65 38.36 6.35
N ALA A 14 31.91 37.28 6.16
CA ALA A 14 30.70 37.29 5.35
C ALA A 14 29.66 36.37 6.03
N VAL A 15 28.78 37.00 6.79
CA VAL A 15 27.52 36.42 7.25
C VAL A 15 26.62 36.30 6.02
N ALA A 16 26.26 35.08 5.65
CA ALA A 16 25.14 34.83 4.74
C ALA A 16 24.08 34.05 5.51
N ILE A 17 23.10 34.78 6.06
CA ILE A 17 21.83 34.21 6.52
C ILE A 17 21.00 33.99 5.26
N VAL A 18 20.86 32.73 4.82
CA VAL A 18 19.81 32.32 3.89
C VAL A 18 18.79 31.52 4.70
N ALA A 19 17.71 32.19 5.05
CA ALA A 19 16.46 31.57 5.46
C ALA A 19 15.50 31.59 4.27
N ALA A 20 15.22 30.43 3.67
CA ALA A 20 13.93 30.14 3.04
C ALA A 20 13.84 28.69 2.55
N THR A 21 12.82 28.03 3.09
CA THR A 21 12.05 26.91 2.54
C THR A 21 12.74 25.54 2.44
N GLY A 22 12.32 24.66 3.35
CA GLY A 22 12.81 23.30 3.53
C GLY A 22 12.76 22.44 2.28
N SER A 23 13.89 21.80 2.02
CA SER A 23 13.95 20.58 1.24
C SER A 23 14.06 19.44 2.24
N SER A 24 12.93 18.86 2.63
CA SER A 24 12.92 17.54 3.25
C SER A 24 13.30 16.55 2.15
N ALA A 25 14.60 16.22 2.05
CA ALA A 25 15.04 15.06 1.30
C ALA A 25 14.57 13.82 2.06
N SER A 26 13.36 13.36 1.73
CA SER A 26 12.92 12.02 2.08
C SER A 26 13.68 11.07 1.16
N GLU A 27 14.60 10.28 1.72
CA GLU A 27 15.12 9.08 1.07
C GLU A 27 13.96 8.09 0.89
N GLY A 28 13.20 8.30 -0.18
CA GLY A 28 12.25 7.33 -0.66
C GLY A 28 13.05 6.24 -1.35
N GLU A 29 13.19 5.10 -0.68
CA GLU A 29 13.53 3.82 -1.30
C GLU A 29 12.79 3.76 -2.65
N SER A 30 13.55 3.79 -3.74
CA SER A 30 13.00 3.74 -5.09
C SER A 30 12.42 2.35 -5.29
N GLN A 31 11.17 2.19 -4.88
CA GLN A 31 10.36 1.06 -5.30
C GLN A 31 10.45 1.02 -6.84
N PRO A 32 10.71 -0.16 -7.45
CA PRO A 32 10.73 -0.27 -8.90
C PRO A 32 9.45 0.38 -9.44
N ALA A 33 9.61 1.28 -10.41
CA ALA A 33 8.50 2.02 -10.99
C ALA A 33 7.44 1.02 -11.46
N MET A 34 6.40 0.83 -10.67
CA MET A 34 5.24 0.07 -11.10
C MET A 34 4.73 0.78 -12.34
N ASP A 35 4.44 -0.01 -13.37
CA ASP A 35 3.73 0.47 -14.55
C ASP A 35 2.60 1.39 -14.09
N ALA A 36 2.50 2.60 -14.67
CA ALA A 36 1.69 3.69 -14.09
C ALA A 36 0.18 3.37 -14.01
N THR A 37 -0.23 2.22 -14.54
CA THR A 37 -1.55 1.60 -14.46
C THR A 37 -1.81 0.80 -13.18
N PHE A 38 -0.82 0.54 -12.33
CA PHE A 38 -0.98 -0.25 -11.11
C PHE A 38 -1.20 0.63 -9.88
N VAL A 39 -2.19 0.26 -9.07
CA VAL A 39 -2.56 0.96 -7.85
C VAL A 39 -2.60 -0.03 -6.69
N ALA A 40 -1.63 0.07 -5.78
CA ALA A 40 -1.61 -0.75 -4.57
C ALA A 40 -2.78 -0.37 -3.64
N MET A 41 -3.40 -1.40 -3.05
CA MET A 41 -4.39 -1.22 -1.99
C MET A 41 -3.76 -1.58 -0.64
N PRO A 42 -4.11 -0.90 0.47
CA PRO A 42 -3.64 -1.32 1.78
C PRO A 42 -4.09 -2.77 2.09
N GLU A 43 -3.32 -3.49 2.90
CA GLU A 43 -3.60 -4.89 3.24
C GLU A 43 -5.03 -5.07 3.78
N LEU A 44 -5.69 -6.14 3.34
CA LEU A 44 -7.01 -6.54 3.79
C LEU A 44 -6.85 -7.69 4.78
N VAL A 45 -7.48 -7.58 5.95
CA VAL A 45 -7.49 -8.64 6.94
C VAL A 45 -8.92 -8.88 7.40
N VAL A 46 -9.42 -10.08 7.18
CA VAL A 46 -10.78 -10.48 7.54
C VAL A 46 -10.76 -11.78 8.35
N PRO A 47 -11.69 -11.99 9.29
CA PRO A 47 -11.77 -13.24 10.01
C PRO A 47 -12.26 -14.36 9.08
N ILE A 48 -11.77 -15.57 9.32
CA ILE A 48 -12.36 -16.80 8.77
C ILE A 48 -13.35 -17.30 9.82
N ILE A 49 -14.62 -17.40 9.44
CA ILE A 49 -15.71 -17.80 10.34
C ILE A 49 -16.12 -19.23 10.01
N ASP A 50 -16.09 -20.12 11.00
CA ASP A 50 -16.66 -21.46 10.93
C ASP A 50 -17.76 -21.57 12.00
N GLY A 51 -19.00 -21.83 11.57
CA GLY A 51 -20.17 -21.77 12.45
C GLY A 51 -20.31 -20.42 13.16
N ASP A 52 -20.21 -20.43 14.49
CA ASP A 52 -20.31 -19.27 15.38
C ASP A 52 -18.95 -18.74 15.88
N ARG A 53 -17.83 -19.25 15.34
CA ARG A 53 -16.47 -18.93 15.82
C ARG A 53 -15.57 -18.37 14.71
N ALA A 54 -14.65 -17.51 15.14
CA ALA A 54 -13.55 -17.05 14.30
C ALA A 54 -12.38 -18.02 14.45
N ASP A 55 -12.18 -18.85 13.44
CA ASP A 55 -11.20 -19.94 13.45
C ASP A 55 -9.85 -19.54 12.83
N GLY A 56 -9.77 -18.35 12.25
CA GLY A 56 -8.53 -17.83 11.70
C GLY A 56 -8.64 -16.46 11.07
N ARG A 57 -7.59 -16.07 10.35
CA ARG A 57 -7.53 -14.80 9.61
C ARG A 57 -7.08 -15.04 8.18
N LEU A 58 -7.78 -14.41 7.25
CA LEU A 58 -7.37 -14.27 5.86
C LEU A 58 -6.71 -12.90 5.69
N LYS A 59 -5.42 -12.87 5.34
CA LYS A 59 -4.66 -11.67 4.99
C LYS A 59 -4.42 -11.63 3.49
N ILE A 60 -4.67 -10.49 2.87
CA ILE A 60 -4.60 -10.34 1.40
C ILE A 60 -3.93 -9.01 1.07
N LYS A 61 -2.88 -9.06 0.24
CA LYS A 61 -2.31 -7.88 -0.42
C LYS A 61 -2.70 -7.91 -1.88
N ILE A 62 -3.34 -6.84 -2.35
CA ILE A 62 -3.80 -6.72 -3.72
C ILE A 62 -3.30 -5.44 -4.39
N VAL A 63 -3.20 -5.53 -5.71
CA VAL A 63 -2.95 -4.39 -6.60
C VAL A 63 -4.09 -4.34 -7.62
N LEU A 64 -4.64 -3.15 -7.83
CA LEU A 64 -5.60 -2.90 -8.89
C LEU A 64 -4.85 -2.53 -10.16
N ARG A 65 -5.13 -3.23 -11.26
CA ARG A 65 -4.73 -2.80 -12.59
C ARG A 65 -5.83 -1.89 -13.14
N ALA A 66 -5.46 -0.67 -13.49
CA ALA A 66 -6.30 0.28 -14.21
C ALA A 66 -6.29 -0.03 -15.72
N ALA A 67 -7.29 0.49 -16.44
CA ALA A 67 -7.32 0.41 -17.90
C ALA A 67 -6.20 1.24 -18.56
N ASP A 68 -5.88 2.40 -17.98
CA ASP A 68 -4.84 3.32 -18.44
C ASP A 68 -4.32 4.19 -17.27
N VAL A 69 -3.36 5.07 -17.55
CA VAL A 69 -2.71 5.93 -16.56
C VAL A 69 -3.68 6.96 -15.95
N THR A 70 -4.61 7.49 -16.73
CA THR A 70 -5.62 8.45 -16.24
C THR A 70 -6.62 7.75 -15.32
N ALA A 71 -7.05 6.54 -15.69
CA ALA A 71 -7.87 5.65 -14.86
C ALA A 71 -7.15 5.30 -13.56
N ALA A 72 -5.84 5.06 -13.59
CA ALA A 72 -5.06 4.80 -12.37
C ALA A 72 -5.07 5.98 -11.40
N ALA A 73 -4.99 7.22 -11.89
CA ALA A 73 -5.10 8.41 -11.04
C ALA A 73 -6.49 8.52 -10.36
N ARG A 74 -7.56 8.22 -11.11
CA ARG A 74 -8.92 8.15 -10.54
C ARG A 74 -9.08 7.03 -9.53
N LEU A 75 -8.52 5.85 -9.82
CA LEU A 75 -8.51 4.72 -8.87
C LEU A 75 -7.77 5.07 -7.58
N LYS A 76 -6.61 5.75 -7.65
CA LYS A 76 -5.87 6.21 -6.48
C LYS A 76 -6.73 7.08 -5.57
N ALA A 77 -7.49 8.03 -6.13
CA ALA A 77 -8.42 8.87 -5.37
C ALA A 77 -9.60 8.06 -4.78
N ALA A 78 -10.01 6.98 -5.45
CA ALA A 78 -11.13 6.13 -5.05
C ALA A 78 -10.76 5.00 -4.07
N ILE A 79 -9.49 4.85 -3.67
CA ILE A 79 -9.02 3.74 -2.82
C ILE A 79 -9.84 3.56 -1.53
N PRO A 80 -10.20 4.60 -0.76
CA PRO A 80 -10.99 4.42 0.45
C PRO A 80 -12.33 3.68 0.19
N SER A 81 -13.06 4.10 -0.84
CA SER A 81 -14.36 3.49 -1.19
C SER A 81 -14.20 2.09 -1.81
N LEU A 82 -13.17 1.89 -2.63
CA LEU A 82 -12.86 0.57 -3.19
C LEU A 82 -12.42 -0.41 -2.10
N ARG A 83 -11.71 0.06 -1.08
CA ARG A 83 -11.28 -0.77 0.06
C ARG A 83 -12.47 -1.30 0.85
N GLU A 84 -13.50 -0.51 1.08
CA GLU A 84 -14.73 -0.98 1.74
C GLU A 84 -15.37 -2.14 0.98
N SER A 85 -15.49 -1.99 -0.35
CA SER A 85 -16.03 -3.04 -1.23
C SER A 85 -15.13 -4.27 -1.25
N ALA A 86 -13.81 -4.08 -1.21
CA ALA A 86 -12.84 -5.17 -1.14
C ALA A 86 -12.91 -5.93 0.19
N LEU A 87 -13.07 -5.22 1.32
CA LEU A 87 -13.25 -5.84 2.65
C LEU A 87 -14.52 -6.67 2.71
N ALA A 88 -15.63 -6.15 2.18
CA ALA A 88 -16.89 -6.90 2.11
C ALA A 88 -16.73 -8.17 1.25
N SER A 89 -16.14 -8.05 0.05
CA SER A 89 -15.87 -9.18 -0.83
C SER A 89 -14.94 -10.22 -0.20
N ALA A 90 -13.88 -9.77 0.49
CA ALA A 90 -12.94 -10.64 1.17
C ALA A 90 -13.60 -11.37 2.35
N SER A 91 -14.47 -10.68 3.10
CA SER A 91 -15.21 -11.26 4.23
C SER A 91 -16.16 -12.36 3.75
N GLU A 92 -16.86 -12.12 2.65
CA GLU A 92 -17.75 -13.11 2.05
C GLU A 92 -16.96 -14.33 1.54
N PHE A 93 -15.83 -14.10 0.86
CA PHE A 93 -14.94 -15.19 0.45
C PHE A 93 -14.43 -15.98 1.66
N ALA A 94 -14.01 -15.29 2.71
CA ALA A 94 -13.49 -15.93 3.91
C ALA A 94 -14.53 -16.83 4.57
N ARG A 95 -15.78 -16.37 4.68
CA ARG A 95 -16.91 -17.13 5.22
C ARG A 95 -17.26 -18.36 4.38
N LEU A 96 -17.26 -18.24 3.06
CA LEU A 96 -17.77 -19.30 2.19
C LEU A 96 -16.70 -20.29 1.72
N ARG A 97 -15.42 -19.88 1.72
CA ARG A 97 -14.38 -20.59 0.96
C ARG A 97 -13.03 -20.67 1.62
N ALA A 98 -12.73 -19.85 2.63
CA ALA A 98 -11.43 -19.92 3.29
C ALA A 98 -11.47 -20.89 4.48
N SER A 99 -10.32 -21.51 4.72
CA SER A 99 -10.06 -22.26 5.94
C SER A 99 -8.58 -22.10 6.25
N PRO A 100 -8.19 -21.98 7.54
CA PRO A 100 -6.77 -21.95 7.91
C PRO A 100 -6.05 -23.28 7.63
N TYR A 101 -6.79 -24.36 7.36
CA TYR A 101 -6.27 -25.71 7.13
C TYR A 101 -6.35 -26.16 5.67
N LYS A 102 -6.76 -25.28 4.76
CA LYS A 102 -6.86 -25.58 3.33
C LYS A 102 -6.16 -24.50 2.50
N PRO A 103 -5.58 -24.86 1.34
CA PRO A 103 -5.06 -23.87 0.41
C PRO A 103 -6.14 -22.87 -0.02
N VAL A 104 -5.75 -21.60 -0.19
CA VAL A 104 -6.65 -20.56 -0.70
C VAL A 104 -6.73 -20.63 -2.22
N ASP A 105 -7.95 -20.70 -2.76
CA ASP A 105 -8.19 -20.57 -4.21
C ASP A 105 -8.02 -19.10 -4.65
N VAL A 106 -6.80 -18.75 -5.02
CA VAL A 106 -6.40 -17.39 -5.40
C VAL A 106 -7.05 -16.94 -6.69
N ALA A 107 -7.21 -17.84 -7.66
CA ALA A 107 -7.83 -17.53 -8.94
C ALA A 107 -9.28 -17.09 -8.75
N ARG A 108 -10.02 -17.83 -7.92
CA ARG A 108 -11.39 -17.47 -7.58
C ARG A 108 -11.48 -16.19 -6.77
N LEU A 109 -10.62 -16.02 -5.76
CA LEU A 109 -10.55 -14.79 -4.99
C LEU A 109 -10.33 -13.57 -5.90
N ALA A 110 -9.34 -13.63 -6.79
CA ALA A 110 -9.05 -12.54 -7.73
C ALA A 110 -10.22 -12.26 -8.68
N GLN A 111 -10.89 -13.31 -9.18
CA GLN A 111 -12.05 -13.18 -10.05
C GLN A 111 -13.24 -12.52 -9.34
N ASP A 112 -13.58 -12.98 -8.13
CA ASP A 112 -14.70 -12.46 -7.36
C ASP A 112 -14.44 -11.00 -6.94
N MET A 113 -13.23 -10.67 -6.48
CA MET A 113 -12.84 -9.30 -6.18
C MET A 113 -12.84 -8.41 -7.43
N THR A 114 -12.38 -8.91 -8.58
CA THR A 114 -12.43 -8.16 -9.84
C THR A 114 -13.87 -7.85 -10.23
N ARG A 115 -14.78 -8.82 -10.12
CA ARG A 115 -16.21 -8.61 -10.42
C ARG A 115 -16.80 -7.52 -9.53
N VAL A 116 -16.59 -7.60 -8.23
CA VAL A 116 -17.13 -6.64 -7.24
C VAL A 116 -16.55 -5.25 -7.46
N LEU A 117 -15.22 -5.13 -7.52
CA LEU A 117 -14.57 -3.82 -7.61
C LEU A 117 -14.82 -3.14 -8.96
N ARG A 118 -14.87 -3.89 -10.06
CA ARG A 118 -15.25 -3.34 -11.37
C ARG A 118 -16.70 -2.89 -11.41
N GLY A 119 -17.61 -3.63 -10.75
CA GLY A 119 -19.01 -3.22 -10.61
C GLY A 119 -19.17 -1.90 -9.83
N ARG A 120 -18.24 -1.59 -8.93
CA ARG A 120 -18.20 -0.32 -8.19
C ARG A 120 -17.49 0.80 -8.94
N ASN A 121 -16.42 0.49 -9.66
CA ASN A 121 -15.67 1.44 -10.48
C ASN A 121 -15.18 0.78 -11.78
N PRO A 122 -15.67 1.20 -12.96
CA PRO A 122 -15.30 0.61 -14.25
C PRO A 122 -13.83 0.83 -14.64
N ASP A 123 -13.11 1.76 -14.00
CA ASP A 123 -11.68 1.97 -14.22
C ASP A 123 -10.83 0.76 -13.76
N VAL A 124 -11.39 -0.16 -12.95
CA VAL A 124 -10.72 -1.40 -12.53
C VAL A 124 -10.72 -2.43 -13.65
N ALA A 125 -9.57 -2.58 -14.32
CA ALA A 125 -9.37 -3.61 -15.34
C ALA A 125 -9.21 -5.00 -14.70
N SER A 126 -8.47 -5.16 -13.60
CA SER A 126 -8.42 -6.43 -12.85
C SER A 126 -7.82 -6.26 -11.45
N VAL A 127 -8.08 -7.22 -10.58
CA VAL A 127 -7.40 -7.37 -9.28
C VAL A 127 -6.29 -8.39 -9.39
N LEU A 128 -5.10 -8.02 -8.91
CA LEU A 128 -3.95 -8.91 -8.78
C LEU A 128 -3.73 -9.20 -7.31
N VAL A 129 -3.70 -10.49 -6.94
CA VAL A 129 -3.34 -10.91 -5.59
C VAL A 129 -1.83 -11.11 -5.55
N VAL A 130 -1.15 -10.28 -4.76
CA VAL A 130 0.32 -10.31 -4.62
C VAL A 130 0.73 -11.24 -3.49
N GLU A 131 -0.05 -11.25 -2.41
CA GLU A 131 0.17 -12.11 -1.27
C GLU A 131 -1.18 -12.52 -0.69
N VAL A 132 -1.27 -13.77 -0.25
CA VAL A 132 -2.42 -14.27 0.50
C VAL A 132 -1.97 -15.28 1.54
N SER A 133 -2.55 -15.20 2.73
CA SER A 133 -2.38 -16.23 3.76
C SER A 133 -3.65 -16.44 4.56
N ALA A 134 -3.95 -17.70 4.86
CA ALA A 134 -4.98 -18.10 5.81
C ALA A 134 -4.25 -18.79 6.97
N ARG A 135 -4.42 -18.28 8.19
CA ARG A 135 -3.76 -18.84 9.38
C ARG A 135 -4.76 -18.99 10.53
N PRO A 136 -4.59 -20.01 11.40
CA PRO A 136 -5.35 -20.12 12.64
C PRO A 136 -5.21 -18.86 13.50
N ALA A 137 -6.19 -18.63 14.38
CA ALA A 137 -6.18 -17.53 15.35
C ALA A 137 -5.09 -17.73 16.42
#